data_AF-A0A7X8LR62-F1
#
_entry.id   AF-A0A7X8LR62-F1
#
_cell.length_a   1.000
_cell.length_b   1.000
_cell.length_c   1.000
_cell.angle_alpha   90.00
_cell.angle_beta   90.00
_cell.angle_gamma   90.00
#
_symmetry.space_group_name_H-M   'P 1'
#
loop_
_entity.id
_entity.type
_entity.pdbx_description
1 polymer ?
#
loop_
_entity_poly.entity_id
_entity_poly.type
_entity_poly.pdbx_seq_one_letter_code
_entity_poly.pdbx_strand_id
1 'polypeptide(L)'
;LAVVFRERKFTVANSLLLGLCVGVSFLLRSPLALFPPAVLLFDFLRGRYRKPRTALAHFAALFFFPVLFLLPWIYMNASAYGKFVPFEGERGYRNVVAGAAGLSMTAEGDTYAMAGIPETSNPALHLARRMISAPGTVFPAAARRAWLAYSWHPVLWTLALVSMLLLWRRPGTAGLALLCLYYAGLYCVSMPLEPRYILPLAPVLFGLACMLFGDTDAAPSPGPALVLSALLAPLLLGSAFAAYLAAAYPSRIGRTASELYAKHPSSGFLALMAAKEHAAQGDYLNALPFAALAVRLEPWQLRWRQQYLGLLAGSGVDVSRAAAYGPQSRGRRVTASFLLLDSASLLDRGEYMKAEIKLAQARAYWDGGFVMLRGRLDARGRALERRLWEGDSGFYMSELAGIARLRPPQARAQLAARLARITELPQGFARYCGAVEDNGRD
;
A
#
# COMPACT_ATOMS: atom_id res chain seq x y z
N LEU A 1 -15.43 21.06 1.43
CA LEU A 1 -16.60 21.76 2.03
C LEU A 1 -16.40 22.10 3.51
N ALA A 2 -16.19 21.13 4.42
CA ALA A 2 -15.98 21.43 5.84
C ALA A 2 -14.85 22.45 6.12
N VAL A 3 -13.74 22.34 5.37
CA VAL A 3 -12.65 23.33 5.37
C VAL A 3 -13.16 24.75 5.05
N VAL A 4 -14.01 24.89 4.02
CA VAL A 4 -14.58 26.18 3.61
C VAL A 4 -15.53 26.73 4.67
N PHE A 5 -16.41 25.90 5.23
CA PHE A 5 -17.33 26.33 6.30
C PHE A 5 -16.59 26.83 7.53
N ARG A 6 -15.53 26.15 7.94
CA ARG A 6 -14.67 26.58 9.04
C ARG A 6 -13.92 27.88 8.75
N GLU A 7 -13.40 28.05 7.53
CA GLU A 7 -12.74 29.30 7.12
C GLU A 7 -13.69 30.50 7.12
N ARG A 8 -14.96 30.29 6.73
CA ARG A 8 -15.99 31.34 6.73
C ARG A 8 -16.49 31.66 8.14
N LYS A 9 -16.68 30.64 8.98
CA LYS A 9 -17.17 30.77 10.35
C LYS A 9 -16.26 30.00 11.29
N PHE A 10 -15.36 30.72 11.96
CA PHE A 10 -14.36 30.15 12.85
C PHE A 10 -14.97 29.76 14.21
N THR A 11 -15.66 28.62 14.24
CA THR A 11 -16.33 28.09 15.43
C THR A 11 -15.79 26.71 15.81
N VAL A 12 -15.97 26.33 17.08
CA VAL A 12 -15.62 24.99 17.57
C VAL A 12 -16.45 23.91 16.86
N ALA A 13 -17.73 24.16 16.61
CA ALA A 13 -18.61 23.24 15.88
C ALA A 13 -18.11 22.96 14.45
N ASN A 14 -17.66 23.99 13.71
CA ASN A 14 -17.10 23.80 12.38
C ASN A 14 -15.73 23.10 12.40
N SER A 15 -14.99 23.26 13.51
CA SER A 15 -13.74 22.52 13.72
C SER A 15 -14.00 21.06 14.03
N LEU A 16 -15.06 20.77 14.79
CA LEU A 16 -15.53 19.42 15.07
C LEU A 16 -16.03 18.73 13.79
N LEU A 17 -16.79 19.43 12.95
CA LEU A 17 -17.21 18.94 11.63
C LEU A 17 -16.01 18.66 10.72
N LEU A 18 -15.01 19.55 10.70
CA LEU A 18 -13.78 19.30 9.95
C LEU A 18 -13.03 18.08 10.51
N GLY A 19 -12.89 17.97 11.83
CA GLY A 19 -12.31 16.80 12.49
C GLY A 19 -13.05 15.51 12.12
N LEU A 20 -14.38 15.54 12.09
CA LEU A 20 -15.22 14.42 11.66
C LEU A 20 -14.92 13.99 10.21
N CYS A 21 -14.93 14.94 9.27
CA CYS A 21 -14.59 14.65 7.87
C CYS A 21 -13.17 14.12 7.71
N VAL A 22 -12.21 14.65 8.48
CA VAL A 22 -10.82 14.18 8.48
C VAL A 22 -10.74 12.76 9.04
N GLY A 23 -11.43 12.44 10.13
CA GLY A 23 -11.46 11.11 10.74
C GLY A 23 -12.08 10.05 9.83
N VAL A 24 -13.19 10.37 9.16
CA VAL A 24 -13.76 9.52 8.10
C VAL A 24 -12.76 9.30 6.97
N SER A 25 -12.06 10.36 6.55
CA SER A 25 -11.06 10.28 5.48
C SER A 25 -9.82 9.46 5.87
N PHE A 26 -9.46 9.40 7.17
CA PHE A 26 -8.33 8.60 7.66
C PHE A 26 -8.48 7.11 7.40
N LEU A 27 -9.72 6.60 7.45
CA LEU A 27 -10.02 5.20 7.14
C LEU A 27 -9.58 4.82 5.72
N LEU A 28 -9.45 5.80 4.83
CA LEU A 28 -9.02 5.59 3.44
C LEU A 28 -7.61 6.14 3.16
N ARG A 29 -7.16 7.14 3.92
CA ARG A 29 -5.95 7.93 3.63
C ARG A 29 -5.21 8.34 4.90
N SER A 30 -4.27 7.51 5.34
CA SER A 30 -3.37 7.84 6.45
C SER A 30 -2.54 9.13 6.27
N PRO A 31 -2.21 9.62 5.05
CA PRO A 31 -1.46 10.86 4.90
C PRO A 31 -2.20 12.10 5.40
N LEU A 32 -3.51 12.04 5.67
CA LEU A 32 -4.22 13.17 6.29
C LEU A 32 -3.94 13.27 7.80
N ALA A 33 -3.25 12.31 8.43
CA ALA A 33 -2.95 12.26 9.87
C ALA A 33 -2.40 13.58 10.44
N LEU A 34 -1.54 14.25 9.69
CA LEU A 34 -0.90 15.51 10.08
C LEU A 34 -1.64 16.75 9.55
N PHE A 35 -2.84 16.59 8.98
CA PHE A 35 -3.63 17.72 8.51
C PHE A 35 -4.23 18.54 9.68
N PRO A 36 -4.82 17.95 10.74
CA PRO A 36 -5.25 18.71 11.91
C PRO A 36 -4.17 19.62 12.53
N PRO A 37 -2.92 19.15 12.79
CA PRO A 37 -1.88 20.05 13.30
C PRO A 37 -1.46 21.10 12.26
N ALA A 38 -1.46 20.78 10.96
CA ALA A 38 -1.19 21.78 9.91
C ALA A 38 -2.24 22.90 9.89
N VAL A 39 -3.52 22.57 10.07
CA VAL A 39 -4.62 23.54 10.18
C VAL A 39 -4.44 24.42 11.41
N LEU A 40 -4.12 23.84 12.57
CA LEU A 40 -3.89 24.60 13.79
C LEU A 40 -2.72 25.56 13.68
N LEU A 41 -1.59 25.09 13.12
CA LEU A 41 -0.42 25.93 12.87
C LEU A 41 -0.78 27.08 11.92
N PHE A 42 -1.53 26.78 10.86
CA PHE A 42 -1.98 27.79 9.90
C PHE A 42 -2.84 28.87 10.56
N ASP A 43 -3.82 28.50 11.39
CA ASP A 43 -4.66 29.46 12.10
C ASP A 43 -3.90 30.27 13.15
N PHE A 44 -2.93 29.64 13.81
CA PHE A 44 -2.03 30.30 14.75
C PHE A 44 -1.20 31.39 14.04
N LEU A 45 -0.59 31.05 12.90
CA LEU A 45 0.16 32.00 12.08
C LEU A 45 -0.71 33.14 11.51
N ARG A 46 -2.01 32.91 11.34
CA ARG A 46 -2.98 33.96 10.97
C ARG A 46 -3.51 34.76 12.16
N GLY A 47 -3.04 34.50 13.37
CA GLY A 47 -3.48 35.20 14.58
C GLY A 47 -4.95 34.98 14.93
N ARG A 48 -5.57 33.87 14.50
CA ARG A 48 -6.99 33.59 14.79
C ARG A 48 -7.25 33.23 16.24
N TYR A 49 -6.23 32.73 16.94
CA TYR A 49 -6.33 32.41 18.36
C TYR A 49 -5.92 33.61 19.21
N ARG A 50 -6.91 34.31 19.77
CA ARG A 50 -6.66 35.40 20.75
C ARG A 50 -6.37 34.89 22.16
N LYS A 51 -6.88 33.70 22.51
CA LYS A 51 -6.78 33.10 23.85
C LYS A 51 -6.35 31.64 23.76
N PRO A 52 -5.50 31.15 24.67
CA PRO A 52 -5.03 29.76 24.66
C PRO A 52 -6.16 28.75 24.86
N ARG A 53 -7.17 29.09 25.67
CA ARG A 53 -8.38 28.25 25.86
C ARG A 53 -9.14 28.01 24.56
N THR A 54 -9.24 29.03 23.71
CA THR A 54 -9.88 28.90 22.39
C THR A 54 -9.05 27.98 21.50
N ALA A 55 -7.73 28.15 21.46
CA ALA A 55 -6.85 27.26 20.70
C ALA A 55 -7.00 25.78 21.14
N LEU A 56 -7.04 25.52 22.44
CA LEU A 56 -7.23 24.18 22.99
C LEU A 56 -8.60 23.57 22.61
N ALA A 57 -9.67 24.37 22.63
CA ALA A 57 -11.00 23.91 22.22
C ALA A 57 -11.04 23.52 20.73
N HIS A 58 -10.42 24.32 19.85
CA HIS A 58 -10.29 23.99 18.44
C HIS A 58 -9.36 22.79 18.20
N PHE A 59 -8.28 22.65 18.98
CA PHE A 59 -7.42 21.48 18.96
C PHE A 59 -8.22 20.22 19.31
N ALA A 60 -8.91 20.21 20.46
CA ALA A 60 -9.70 19.08 20.89
C ALA A 60 -10.77 18.71 19.84
N ALA A 61 -11.47 19.69 19.29
CA ALA A 61 -12.49 19.47 18.26
C ALA A 61 -11.93 18.88 16.96
N LEU A 62 -10.74 19.33 16.51
CA LEU A 62 -10.12 18.82 15.29
C LEU A 62 -9.59 17.39 15.45
N PHE A 63 -9.15 17.01 16.65
CA PHE A 63 -8.52 15.70 16.91
C PHE A 63 -9.48 14.64 17.47
N PHE A 64 -10.60 15.03 18.06
CA PHE A 64 -11.53 14.10 18.71
C PHE A 64 -11.96 12.93 17.80
N PHE A 65 -12.58 13.24 16.66
CA PHE A 65 -13.05 12.21 15.73
C PHE A 65 -11.93 11.45 15.02
N PRO A 66 -10.85 12.09 14.54
CA PRO A 66 -9.73 11.35 13.96
C PRO A 66 -9.13 10.32 14.91
N VAL A 67 -8.95 10.67 16.20
CA VAL A 67 -8.47 9.72 17.21
C VAL A 67 -9.52 8.63 17.46
N LEU A 68 -10.80 8.99 17.58
CA LEU A 68 -11.88 8.02 17.79
C LEU A 68 -11.92 6.94 16.70
N PHE A 69 -11.76 7.31 15.43
CA PHE A 69 -11.71 6.35 14.31
C PHE A 69 -10.39 5.59 14.22
N LEU A 70 -9.29 6.17 14.71
CA LEU A 70 -7.98 5.52 14.71
C LEU A 70 -7.84 4.46 15.80
N LEU A 71 -8.51 4.62 16.95
CA LEU A 71 -8.40 3.71 18.09
C LEU A 71 -8.77 2.25 17.75
N PRO A 72 -9.90 1.94 17.08
CA PRO A 72 -10.21 0.58 16.63
C PRO A 72 -9.15 -0.02 15.71
N TRP A 73 -8.55 0.80 14.85
CA TRP A 73 -7.50 0.37 13.95
C TRP A 73 -6.19 0.05 14.70
N ILE A 74 -5.79 0.92 15.63
CA ILE A 74 -4.65 0.68 16.53
C ILE A 74 -4.86 -0.61 17.31
N TYR A 75 -6.06 -0.82 17.86
CA TYR A 75 -6.39 -2.02 18.64
C TYR A 75 -6.32 -3.29 17.78
N MET A 76 -6.92 -3.26 16.59
CA MET A 76 -6.84 -4.35 15.60
C MET A 76 -5.38 -4.69 15.29
N ASN A 77 -4.56 -3.68 14.99
CA ASN A 77 -3.16 -3.87 14.65
C ASN A 77 -2.32 -4.38 15.83
N ALA A 78 -2.52 -3.83 17.03
CA ALA A 78 -1.83 -4.28 18.23
C ALA A 78 -2.12 -5.76 18.50
N SER A 79 -3.37 -6.20 18.30
CA SER A 79 -3.74 -7.60 18.43
C SER A 79 -3.21 -8.47 17.29
N ALA A 80 -3.16 -7.97 16.06
CA ALA A 80 -2.73 -8.73 14.89
C ALA A 80 -1.20 -8.92 14.82
N TYR A 81 -0.45 -7.91 15.25
CA TYR A 81 1.01 -7.85 15.10
C TYR A 81 1.76 -7.95 16.42
N GLY A 82 1.08 -7.95 17.57
CA GLY A 82 1.71 -7.91 18.90
C GLY A 82 2.50 -6.62 19.19
N LYS A 83 2.32 -5.56 18.38
CA LYS A 83 3.06 -4.30 18.51
C LYS A 83 2.20 -3.10 18.15
N PHE A 84 2.51 -1.93 18.71
CA PHE A 84 1.78 -0.69 18.43
C PHE A 84 2.04 -0.20 16.99
N VAL A 85 1.03 -0.35 16.12
CA VAL A 85 1.08 0.14 14.72
C VAL A 85 -0.13 1.05 14.47
N PRO A 86 0.06 2.39 14.43
CA PRO A 86 -1.07 3.31 14.32
C PRO A 86 -1.70 3.37 12.92
N PHE A 87 -0.96 3.01 11.87
CA PHE A 87 -1.43 3.07 10.48
C PHE A 87 -1.19 1.74 9.75
N GLU A 88 -0.80 1.77 8.48
CA GLU A 88 -0.31 0.56 7.79
C GLU A 88 1.15 0.29 8.20
N GLY A 89 1.45 -0.96 8.56
CA GLY A 89 2.82 -1.42 8.78
C GLY A 89 3.49 -1.81 7.46
N GLU A 90 4.77 -1.46 7.31
CA GLU A 90 5.73 -2.00 6.32
C GLU A 90 5.51 -1.62 4.84
N ARG A 91 4.26 -1.56 4.35
CA ARG A 91 3.96 -1.27 2.93
C ARG A 91 4.34 0.17 2.54
N GLY A 92 3.86 1.15 3.30
CA GLY A 92 4.17 2.56 3.05
C GLY A 92 5.64 2.90 3.32
N TYR A 93 6.32 2.11 4.15
CA TYR A 93 7.71 2.34 4.55
C TYR A 93 8.67 2.26 3.37
N ARG A 94 8.48 1.27 2.49
CA ARG A 94 9.27 1.13 1.26
C ARG A 94 9.13 2.35 0.35
N ASN A 95 7.90 2.87 0.21
CA ASN A 95 7.65 4.10 -0.53
C ASN A 95 8.34 5.30 0.13
N VAL A 96 8.35 5.40 1.45
CA VAL A 96 9.08 6.50 2.13
C VAL A 96 10.59 6.42 1.88
N VAL A 97 11.17 5.23 1.97
CA VAL A 97 12.60 5.01 1.70
C VAL A 97 12.95 5.32 0.25
N ALA A 98 12.16 4.82 -0.71
CA ALA A 98 12.30 5.15 -2.13
C ALA A 98 12.18 6.66 -2.38
N GLY A 99 11.25 7.30 -1.67
CA GLY A 99 11.04 8.75 -1.69
C GLY A 99 12.29 9.50 -1.26
N ALA A 100 12.87 9.12 -0.13
CA ALA A 100 14.09 9.69 0.43
C ALA A 100 15.35 9.43 -0.44
N ALA A 101 15.36 8.33 -1.21
CA ALA A 101 16.42 8.03 -2.17
C ALA A 101 16.38 8.93 -3.43
N GLY A 102 15.23 9.59 -3.67
CA GLY A 102 15.01 10.53 -4.76
C GLY A 102 14.29 9.93 -5.98
N LEU A 103 13.61 8.78 -5.82
CA LEU A 103 12.82 8.18 -6.91
C LEU A 103 11.55 8.98 -7.18
N SER A 104 11.30 9.38 -8.42
CA SER A 104 10.08 10.14 -8.77
C SER A 104 8.83 9.26 -8.88
N MET A 105 8.99 8.00 -9.33
CA MET A 105 7.92 7.05 -9.60
C MET A 105 8.07 5.84 -8.70
N THR A 106 6.96 5.16 -8.39
CA THR A 106 7.02 3.96 -7.54
C THR A 106 7.89 2.89 -8.18
N ALA A 107 8.66 2.24 -7.32
CA ALA A 107 9.45 1.07 -7.62
C ALA A 107 8.94 -0.07 -6.76
N GLU A 108 8.80 -1.24 -7.37
CA GLU A 108 8.68 -2.50 -6.65
C GLU A 108 10.09 -3.09 -6.44
N GLY A 109 10.28 -3.84 -5.37
CA GLY A 109 11.57 -4.44 -4.99
C GLY A 109 12.01 -4.10 -3.56
N ASP A 110 13.27 -4.40 -3.25
CA ASP A 110 13.89 -4.06 -1.97
C ASP A 110 14.45 -2.62 -1.96
N THR A 111 13.59 -1.69 -1.58
CA THR A 111 13.94 -0.27 -1.46
C THR A 111 14.96 0.00 -0.35
N TYR A 112 15.05 -0.87 0.66
CA TYR A 112 15.99 -0.73 1.77
C TYR A 112 17.40 -1.06 1.32
N ALA A 113 17.58 -2.20 0.61
CA ALA A 113 18.84 -2.56 -0.02
C ALA A 113 19.29 -1.49 -1.02
N MET A 114 18.39 -0.98 -1.86
CA MET A 114 18.69 0.13 -2.78
C MET A 114 19.18 1.38 -2.05
N ALA A 115 18.53 1.74 -0.94
CA ALA A 115 18.92 2.88 -0.12
C ALA A 115 20.16 2.61 0.75
N GLY A 116 20.62 1.35 0.83
CA GLY A 116 21.74 0.94 1.67
C GLY A 116 21.46 1.06 3.16
N ILE A 117 20.22 0.78 3.59
CA ILE A 117 19.81 0.85 5.00
C ILE A 117 19.17 -0.47 5.46
N PRO A 118 19.30 -0.85 6.74
CA PRO A 118 18.62 -2.03 7.28
C PRO A 118 17.09 -1.92 7.22
N GLU A 119 16.38 -3.03 6.98
CA GLU A 119 14.90 -3.08 6.97
C GLU A 119 14.26 -2.66 8.30
N THR A 120 14.99 -2.80 9.42
CA THR A 120 14.56 -2.38 10.76
C THR A 120 14.62 -0.86 10.98
N SER A 121 15.15 -0.10 10.02
CA SER A 121 15.28 1.35 10.13
C SER A 121 13.92 2.05 10.09
N ASN A 122 13.74 3.08 10.94
CA ASN A 122 12.56 3.95 10.91
C ASN A 122 12.56 4.81 9.62
N PRO A 123 11.59 4.62 8.70
CA PRO A 123 11.58 5.32 7.41
C PRO A 123 11.35 6.82 7.53
N ALA A 124 10.50 7.25 8.47
CA ALA A 124 10.20 8.66 8.67
C ALA A 124 11.44 9.42 9.18
N LEU A 125 12.16 8.82 10.13
CA LEU A 125 13.43 9.36 10.61
C LEU A 125 14.50 9.35 9.51
N HIS A 126 14.54 8.30 8.68
CA HIS A 126 15.44 8.25 7.53
C HIS A 126 15.14 9.38 6.54
N LEU A 127 13.88 9.60 6.16
CA LEU A 127 13.47 10.72 5.31
C LEU A 127 13.87 12.07 5.92
N ALA A 128 13.57 12.30 7.21
CA ALA A 128 13.92 13.54 7.89
C ALA A 128 15.44 13.79 7.90
N ARG A 129 16.23 12.77 8.22
CA ARG A 129 17.70 12.85 8.14
C ARG A 129 18.17 13.17 6.73
N ARG A 130 17.59 12.54 5.70
CA ARG A 130 17.96 12.80 4.30
C ARG A 130 17.57 14.20 3.82
N MET A 131 16.46 14.75 4.30
CA MET A 131 16.09 16.15 4.02
C MET A 131 17.14 17.13 4.54
N ILE A 132 17.74 16.85 5.70
CA ILE A 132 18.77 17.70 6.30
C ILE A 132 20.15 17.44 5.70
N SER A 133 20.55 16.16 5.58
CA SER A 133 21.92 15.79 5.19
C SER A 133 22.14 15.77 3.67
N ALA A 134 21.07 15.69 2.88
CA ALA A 134 21.13 15.63 1.42
C ALA A 134 19.94 16.34 0.75
N PRO A 135 19.67 17.63 1.06
CA PRO A 135 18.53 18.37 0.52
C PRO A 135 18.52 18.40 -1.02
N GLY A 136 19.70 18.50 -1.65
CA GLY A 136 19.86 18.45 -3.11
C GLY A 136 19.49 17.11 -3.77
N THR A 137 19.23 16.06 -2.98
CA THR A 137 18.60 14.83 -3.46
C THR A 137 17.08 14.89 -3.33
N VAL A 138 16.60 15.25 -2.13
CA VAL A 138 15.18 15.11 -1.77
C VAL A 138 14.32 16.17 -2.45
N PHE A 139 14.70 17.45 -2.37
CA PHE A 139 13.87 18.53 -2.89
C PHE A 139 13.80 18.57 -4.43
N PRO A 140 14.89 18.34 -5.18
CA PRO A 140 14.79 18.22 -6.64
C PRO A 140 13.93 17.03 -7.07
N ALA A 141 13.98 15.90 -6.34
CA ALA A 141 13.08 14.78 -6.59
C ALA A 141 11.62 15.17 -6.31
N ALA A 142 11.35 15.86 -5.20
CA ALA A 142 10.02 16.37 -4.88
C ALA A 142 9.49 17.34 -5.94
N ALA A 143 10.35 18.22 -6.48
CA ALA A 143 9.99 19.12 -7.58
C ALA A 143 9.65 18.34 -8.87
N ARG A 144 10.42 17.29 -9.21
CA ARG A 144 10.08 16.39 -10.33
C ARG A 144 8.75 15.68 -10.12
N ARG A 145 8.45 15.23 -8.89
CA ARG A 145 7.15 14.63 -8.55
C ARG A 145 6.01 15.65 -8.64
N ALA A 146 6.22 16.88 -8.19
CA ALA A 146 5.24 17.95 -8.33
C ALA A 146 4.98 18.28 -9.81
N TRP A 147 6.04 18.35 -10.63
CA TRP A 147 5.92 18.51 -12.08
C TRP A 147 5.15 17.36 -12.74
N LEU A 148 5.41 16.13 -12.32
CA LEU A 148 4.67 14.96 -12.79
C LEU A 148 3.18 15.04 -12.40
N ALA A 149 2.88 15.38 -11.14
CA ALA A 149 1.51 15.58 -10.68
C ALA A 149 0.78 16.66 -11.50
N TYR A 150 1.49 17.76 -11.81
CA TYR A 150 1.03 18.83 -12.67
C TYR A 150 0.72 18.32 -14.09
N SER A 151 1.63 17.53 -14.67
CA SER A 151 1.51 17.03 -16.05
C SER A 151 0.31 16.12 -16.31
N TRP A 152 -0.26 15.50 -15.27
CA TRP A 152 -1.49 14.70 -15.40
C TRP A 152 -2.74 15.55 -15.63
N HIS A 153 -2.78 16.78 -15.08
CA HIS A 153 -3.92 17.68 -15.19
C HIS A 153 -3.48 19.16 -15.29
N PRO A 154 -2.72 19.56 -16.33
CA PRO A 154 -2.03 20.85 -16.36
C PRO A 154 -2.97 22.05 -16.30
N VAL A 155 -4.09 21.99 -17.03
CA VAL A 155 -5.11 23.06 -17.01
C VAL A 155 -5.72 23.21 -15.61
N LEU A 156 -6.11 22.10 -14.99
CA LEU A 156 -6.72 22.10 -13.67
C LEU A 156 -5.79 22.67 -12.60
N TRP A 157 -4.53 22.22 -12.60
CA TRP A 157 -3.52 22.75 -11.69
C TRP A 157 -3.24 24.23 -11.92
N THR A 158 -3.13 24.66 -13.17
CA THR A 158 -2.89 26.08 -13.50
C THR A 158 -4.01 26.95 -12.96
N LEU A 159 -5.27 26.61 -13.25
CA LEU A 159 -6.42 27.36 -12.74
C LEU A 159 -6.50 27.33 -11.21
N ALA A 160 -6.22 26.19 -10.58
CA ALA A 160 -6.19 26.10 -9.12
C ALA A 160 -5.07 26.98 -8.52
N LEU A 161 -3.87 26.99 -9.10
CA LEU A 161 -2.76 27.83 -8.65
C LEU A 161 -3.06 29.32 -8.83
N VAL A 162 -3.63 29.72 -9.97
CA VAL A 162 -4.05 31.11 -10.20
C VAL A 162 -5.12 31.51 -9.18
N SER A 163 -6.09 30.64 -8.90
CA SER A 163 -7.08 30.85 -7.83
C SER A 163 -6.44 31.02 -6.46
N MET A 164 -5.48 30.15 -6.10
CA MET A 164 -4.75 30.26 -4.84
C MET A 164 -4.01 31.59 -4.75
N LEU A 165 -3.33 32.05 -5.81
CA LEU A 165 -2.56 33.29 -5.82
C LEU A 165 -3.45 34.53 -5.71
N LEU A 166 -4.48 34.62 -6.55
CA LEU A 166 -5.33 35.81 -6.63
C LEU A 166 -6.31 35.90 -5.45
N LEU A 167 -6.78 34.75 -4.95
CA LEU A 167 -7.86 34.69 -3.96
C LEU A 167 -7.39 34.17 -2.60
N TRP A 168 -6.08 34.07 -2.32
CA TRP A 168 -5.55 33.53 -1.05
C TRP A 168 -6.16 34.19 0.19
N ARG A 169 -6.47 35.49 0.12
CA ARG A 169 -7.03 36.24 1.24
C ARG A 169 -8.51 35.93 1.49
N ARG A 170 -9.22 35.36 0.52
CA ARG A 170 -10.65 35.05 0.66
C ARG A 170 -10.88 33.86 1.61
N PRO A 171 -11.92 33.93 2.46
CA PRO A 171 -12.28 32.80 3.32
C PRO A 171 -12.74 31.61 2.47
N GLY A 172 -12.12 30.46 2.70
CA GLY A 172 -12.38 29.22 1.97
C GLY A 172 -11.25 28.85 1.01
N THR A 173 -10.79 29.80 0.19
CA THR A 173 -9.64 29.58 -0.72
C THR A 173 -8.40 29.22 0.08
N ALA A 174 -8.07 30.00 1.11
CA ALA A 174 -6.92 29.75 1.98
C ALA A 174 -6.90 28.33 2.57
N GLY A 175 -8.04 27.86 3.08
CA GLY A 175 -8.15 26.53 3.67
C GLY A 175 -8.06 25.41 2.63
N LEU A 176 -8.70 25.56 1.47
CA LEU A 176 -8.59 24.59 0.38
C LEU A 176 -7.17 24.54 -0.18
N ALA A 177 -6.53 25.70 -0.31
CA ALA A 177 -5.15 25.81 -0.74
C ALA A 177 -4.20 25.14 0.26
N LEU A 178 -4.41 25.34 1.57
CA LEU A 178 -3.68 24.61 2.61
C LEU A 178 -3.84 23.10 2.45
N LEU A 179 -5.06 22.59 2.22
CA LEU A 179 -5.31 21.16 2.00
C LEU A 179 -4.56 20.63 0.77
N CYS A 180 -4.63 21.35 -0.36
CA CYS A 180 -3.92 20.98 -1.58
C CYS A 180 -2.40 20.97 -1.39
N LEU A 181 -1.85 22.05 -0.81
CA LEU A 181 -0.41 22.18 -0.58
C LEU A 181 0.10 21.15 0.42
N TYR A 182 -0.65 20.91 1.51
CA TYR A 182 -0.35 19.89 2.51
C TYR A 182 -0.29 18.50 1.85
N TYR A 183 -1.35 18.11 1.15
CA TYR A 183 -1.47 16.75 0.62
C TYR A 183 -0.48 16.53 -0.52
N ALA A 184 -0.40 17.47 -1.49
CA ALA A 184 0.54 17.37 -2.59
C ALA A 184 1.99 17.43 -2.10
N GLY A 185 2.30 18.34 -1.16
CA GLY A 185 3.62 18.46 -0.56
C GLY A 185 4.05 17.20 0.18
N LEU A 186 3.16 16.63 1.00
CA LEU A 186 3.43 15.40 1.73
C LEU A 186 3.76 14.25 0.77
N TYR A 187 2.93 14.01 -0.25
CA TYR A 187 3.21 12.94 -1.22
C TYR A 187 4.46 13.22 -2.05
N CYS A 188 4.62 14.43 -2.58
CA CYS A 188 5.77 14.77 -3.41
C CYS A 188 7.08 14.73 -2.63
N VAL A 189 7.11 15.05 -1.34
CA VAL A 189 8.33 14.95 -0.53
C VAL A 189 8.58 13.51 -0.09
N SER A 190 7.56 12.86 0.48
CA SER A 190 7.77 11.62 1.21
C SER A 190 7.84 10.37 0.35
N MET A 191 7.15 10.30 -0.78
CA MET A 191 6.97 9.04 -1.53
C MET A 191 7.12 9.26 -3.03
N PRO A 192 7.53 8.23 -3.80
CA PRO A 192 7.38 8.24 -5.23
C PRO A 192 5.90 8.30 -5.62
N LEU A 193 5.62 8.93 -6.75
CA LEU A 193 4.27 9.32 -7.11
C LEU A 193 3.59 8.29 -8.01
N GLU A 194 2.30 8.07 -7.78
CA GLU A 194 1.40 7.35 -8.67
C GLU A 194 0.12 8.15 -8.92
N PRO A 195 -0.54 7.99 -10.08
CA PRO A 195 -1.78 8.71 -10.38
C PRO A 195 -2.84 8.57 -9.29
N ARG A 196 -2.99 7.37 -8.71
CA ARG A 196 -3.97 7.09 -7.63
C ARG A 196 -3.71 7.85 -6.32
N TYR A 197 -2.50 8.40 -6.13
CA TYR A 197 -2.18 9.20 -4.95
C TYR A 197 -2.70 10.63 -5.10
N ILE A 198 -2.58 11.23 -6.29
CA ILE A 198 -3.00 12.61 -6.58
C ILE A 198 -4.47 12.71 -7.00
N LEU A 199 -5.05 11.66 -7.58
CA LEU A 199 -6.45 11.67 -8.06
C LEU A 199 -7.48 12.20 -7.02
N PRO A 200 -7.39 11.90 -5.71
CA PRO A 200 -8.31 12.45 -4.72
C PRO A 200 -8.24 13.97 -4.53
N LEU A 201 -7.16 14.61 -4.98
CA LEU A 201 -7.06 16.08 -4.99
C LEU A 201 -7.83 16.70 -6.14
N ALA A 202 -8.15 15.97 -7.21
CA ALA A 202 -8.80 16.54 -8.39
C ALA A 202 -10.11 17.29 -8.06
N PRO A 203 -11.02 16.78 -7.21
CA PRO A 203 -12.21 17.54 -6.81
C PRO A 203 -11.90 18.81 -6.02
N VAL A 204 -10.83 18.82 -5.23
CA VAL A 204 -10.41 19.99 -4.44
C VAL A 204 -9.79 21.05 -5.36
N LEU A 205 -8.93 20.63 -6.29
CA LEU A 205 -8.34 21.49 -7.31
C LEU A 205 -9.42 22.07 -8.23
N PHE A 206 -10.44 21.27 -8.58
CA PHE A 206 -11.59 21.74 -9.35
C PHE A 206 -12.39 22.80 -8.58
N GLY A 207 -12.67 22.55 -7.30
CA GLY A 207 -13.30 23.54 -6.43
C GLY A 207 -12.51 24.86 -6.37
N LEU A 208 -11.18 24.79 -6.27
CA LEU A 208 -10.32 25.98 -6.33
C LEU A 208 -10.37 26.66 -7.69
N ALA A 209 -10.27 25.92 -8.79
CA ALA A 209 -10.34 26.46 -10.15
C ALA A 209 -11.67 27.19 -10.40
N CYS A 210 -12.79 26.62 -9.96
CA CYS A 210 -14.11 27.24 -10.09
C CYS A 210 -14.26 28.57 -9.32
N MET A 211 -13.47 28.79 -8.26
CA MET A 211 -13.51 30.07 -7.52
C MET A 211 -13.03 31.27 -8.36
N LEU A 212 -12.32 31.05 -9.47
CA LEU A 212 -11.96 32.13 -10.40
C LEU A 212 -13.16 32.69 -11.16
N PHE A 213 -14.20 31.87 -11.36
CA PHE A 213 -15.34 32.19 -12.21
C PHE A 213 -16.62 32.39 -11.41
N GLY A 214 -16.68 31.93 -10.17
CA GLY A 214 -17.85 32.03 -9.31
C GLY A 214 -17.78 33.22 -8.36
N ASP A 215 -18.95 33.79 -8.06
CA ASP A 215 -19.09 34.68 -6.91
C ASP A 215 -18.95 33.84 -5.62
N THR A 216 -17.78 33.93 -5.00
CA THR A 216 -17.47 33.21 -3.76
C THR A 216 -18.21 33.76 -2.55
N ASP A 217 -18.75 34.98 -2.64
CA ASP A 217 -19.44 35.66 -1.54
C ASP A 217 -20.95 35.43 -1.59
N ALA A 218 -21.46 34.89 -2.70
CA ALA A 218 -22.83 34.41 -2.80
C ALA A 218 -23.14 33.42 -1.66
N ALA A 219 -24.26 33.66 -0.99
CA ALA A 219 -24.75 32.77 0.06
C ALA A 219 -24.87 31.35 -0.53
N PRO A 220 -24.33 30.32 0.15
CA PRO A 220 -24.46 28.97 -0.35
C PRO A 220 -25.95 28.66 -0.46
N SER A 221 -26.38 28.24 -1.65
CA SER A 221 -27.74 27.73 -1.80
C SER A 221 -27.94 26.56 -0.82
N PRO A 222 -29.17 26.33 -0.31
CA PRO A 222 -29.42 25.25 0.63
C PRO A 222 -29.17 23.85 0.01
N GLY A 223 -29.25 23.73 -1.32
CA GLY A 223 -29.07 22.47 -2.06
C GLY A 223 -27.76 21.73 -1.74
N PRO A 224 -26.57 22.35 -1.93
CA PRO A 224 -25.30 21.73 -1.57
C PRO A 224 -25.17 21.28 -0.12
N ALA A 225 -25.76 22.00 0.84
CA ALA A 225 -25.74 21.61 2.24
C ALA A 225 -26.63 20.38 2.51
N LEU A 226 -27.78 20.30 1.85
CA LEU A 226 -28.67 19.15 1.89
C LEU A 226 -27.99 17.90 1.28
N VAL A 227 -27.40 18.04 0.09
CA VAL A 227 -26.66 16.96 -0.59
C VAL A 227 -25.50 16.48 0.27
N LEU A 228 -24.72 17.40 0.85
CA LEU A 228 -23.63 17.03 1.75
C LEU A 228 -24.14 16.26 2.96
N SER A 229 -25.24 16.71 3.58
CA SER A 229 -25.82 16.04 4.75
C SER A 229 -26.34 14.64 4.39
N ALA A 230 -27.00 14.51 3.24
CA ALA A 230 -27.50 13.24 2.71
C ALA A 230 -26.38 12.24 2.39
N LEU A 231 -25.21 12.72 1.93
CA LEU A 231 -24.05 11.87 1.67
C LEU A 231 -23.22 11.57 2.93
N LEU A 232 -23.18 12.50 3.89
CA LEU A 232 -22.39 12.36 5.10
C LEU A 232 -22.96 11.27 6.02
N ALA A 233 -24.29 11.16 6.14
CA ALA A 233 -24.92 10.13 6.96
C ALA A 233 -24.52 8.68 6.58
N PRO A 234 -24.67 8.21 5.32
CA PRO A 234 -24.26 6.86 4.93
C PRO A 234 -22.74 6.68 5.03
N LEU A 235 -21.94 7.72 4.76
CA LEU A 235 -20.49 7.67 4.96
C LEU A 235 -20.13 7.45 6.44
N LEU A 236 -20.77 8.19 7.34
CA LEU A 236 -20.56 8.04 8.79
C LEU A 236 -20.99 6.66 9.29
N LEU A 237 -22.15 6.16 8.84
CA LEU A 237 -22.61 4.82 9.18
C LEU A 237 -21.64 3.76 8.67
N GLY A 238 -21.18 3.87 7.42
CA GLY A 238 -20.18 2.97 6.85
C GLY A 238 -18.84 3.02 7.59
N SER A 239 -18.37 4.23 7.95
CA SER A 239 -17.15 4.42 8.74
C SER A 239 -17.27 3.86 10.16
N ALA A 240 -18.39 4.09 10.84
CA ALA A 240 -18.65 3.54 12.16
C ALA A 240 -18.73 2.00 12.12
N PHE A 241 -19.37 1.45 11.09
CA PHE A 241 -19.42 0.00 10.88
C PHE A 241 -18.03 -0.58 10.60
N ALA A 242 -17.22 0.06 9.76
CA ALA A 242 -15.84 -0.36 9.51
C ALA A 242 -14.98 -0.30 10.79
N ALA A 243 -15.13 0.76 11.59
CA ALA A 243 -14.48 0.90 12.89
C ALA A 243 -14.92 -0.19 13.87
N TYR A 244 -16.22 -0.51 13.91
CA TYR A 244 -16.75 -1.63 14.69
C TYR A 244 -16.13 -2.96 14.24
N LEU A 245 -16.03 -3.23 12.94
CA LEU A 245 -15.42 -4.45 12.42
C LEU A 245 -13.94 -4.56 12.80
N ALA A 246 -13.20 -3.45 12.75
CA ALA A 246 -11.81 -3.41 13.22
C ALA A 246 -11.71 -3.67 14.72
N ALA A 247 -12.57 -3.04 15.54
CA ALA A 247 -12.61 -3.27 16.99
C ALA A 247 -13.01 -4.71 17.35
N ALA A 248 -13.88 -5.33 16.56
CA ALA A 248 -14.30 -6.72 16.75
C ALA A 248 -13.32 -7.74 16.16
N TYR A 249 -12.25 -7.30 15.49
CA TYR A 249 -11.29 -8.19 14.87
C TYR A 249 -10.56 -9.08 15.89
N PRO A 250 -10.05 -8.57 17.03
CA PRO A 250 -9.32 -9.39 18.01
C PRO A 250 -10.12 -10.57 18.57
N SER A 251 -11.42 -10.44 18.77
CA SER A 251 -12.28 -11.57 19.20
C SER A 251 -12.53 -12.61 18.12
N ARG A 252 -12.07 -12.36 16.90
CA ARG A 252 -12.10 -13.28 15.75
C ARG A 252 -10.73 -13.86 15.43
N ILE A 253 -9.65 -13.25 15.94
CA ILE A 253 -8.29 -13.79 15.83
C ILE A 253 -8.24 -15.06 16.69
N GLY A 254 -7.86 -16.19 16.08
CA GLY A 254 -7.83 -17.49 16.74
C GLY A 254 -8.78 -18.52 16.13
N ARG A 255 -9.66 -18.12 15.20
CA ARG A 255 -10.38 -19.08 14.35
C ARG A 255 -9.48 -19.56 13.23
N THR A 256 -9.45 -20.87 13.02
CA THR A 256 -8.78 -21.46 11.85
C THR A 256 -9.47 -20.99 10.57
N ALA A 257 -8.74 -20.95 9.45
CA ALA A 257 -9.34 -20.63 8.15
C ALA A 257 -10.39 -21.68 7.77
N SER A 258 -10.19 -22.94 8.18
CA SER A 258 -11.17 -24.02 8.04
C SER A 258 -12.49 -23.75 8.80
N GLU A 259 -12.43 -23.27 10.05
CA GLU A 259 -13.63 -22.87 10.81
C GLU A 259 -14.37 -21.69 10.17
N LEU A 260 -13.63 -20.70 9.66
CA LEU A 260 -14.22 -19.56 8.96
C LEU A 260 -14.87 -19.98 7.65
N TYR A 261 -14.25 -20.89 6.92
CA TYR A 261 -14.82 -21.45 5.70
C TYR A 261 -16.11 -22.24 5.98
N ALA A 262 -16.17 -23.02 7.06
CA ALA A 262 -17.38 -23.75 7.44
C ALA A 262 -18.60 -22.82 7.64
N LYS A 263 -18.37 -21.58 8.08
CA LYS A 263 -19.42 -20.55 8.23
C LYS A 263 -19.73 -19.83 6.91
N HIS A 264 -18.82 -19.86 5.94
CA HIS A 264 -18.90 -19.14 4.68
C HIS A 264 -18.41 -19.99 3.49
N PRO A 265 -19.10 -21.10 3.17
CA PRO A 265 -18.62 -22.11 2.22
C PRO A 265 -18.55 -21.62 0.76
N SER A 266 -19.15 -20.48 0.45
CA SER A 266 -19.09 -19.87 -0.88
C SER A 266 -17.83 -19.04 -1.12
N SER A 267 -17.00 -18.79 -0.10
CA SER A 267 -15.79 -17.97 -0.25
C SER A 267 -14.61 -18.82 -0.73
N GLY A 268 -14.22 -18.64 -1.99
CA GLY A 268 -13.02 -19.30 -2.51
C GLY A 268 -11.73 -18.80 -1.86
N PHE A 269 -11.70 -17.54 -1.37
CA PHE A 269 -10.58 -17.03 -0.58
C PHE A 269 -10.41 -17.80 0.73
N LEU A 270 -11.49 -18.01 1.50
CA LEU A 270 -11.43 -18.78 2.75
C LEU A 270 -11.08 -20.24 2.50
N ALA A 271 -11.61 -20.85 1.43
CA ALA A 271 -11.20 -22.20 1.02
C ALA A 271 -9.70 -22.28 0.75
N LEU A 272 -9.13 -21.31 0.04
CA LEU A 272 -7.70 -21.28 -0.24
C LEU A 272 -6.84 -21.05 1.01
N MET A 273 -7.32 -20.25 1.96
CA MET A 273 -6.65 -20.06 3.24
C MET A 273 -6.69 -21.33 4.09
N ALA A 274 -7.81 -22.05 4.11
CA ALA A 274 -7.93 -23.37 4.74
C ALA A 274 -6.96 -24.38 4.10
N ALA A 275 -6.86 -24.40 2.76
CA ALA A 275 -5.90 -25.24 2.06
C ALA A 275 -4.45 -24.96 2.50
N LYS A 276 -4.07 -23.68 2.63
CA LYS A 276 -2.74 -23.29 3.10
C LYS A 276 -2.48 -23.68 4.54
N GLU A 277 -3.49 -23.59 5.39
CA GLU A 277 -3.40 -24.00 6.79
C GLU A 277 -3.13 -25.50 6.90
N HIS A 278 -3.92 -26.34 6.23
CA HIS A 278 -3.68 -27.79 6.18
C HIS A 278 -2.30 -28.11 5.58
N ALA A 279 -1.91 -27.46 4.48
CA ALA A 279 -0.61 -27.66 3.86
C ALA A 279 0.57 -27.25 4.79
N ALA A 280 0.41 -26.18 5.57
CA ALA A 280 1.40 -25.76 6.55
C ALA A 280 1.60 -26.79 7.67
N GLN A 281 0.56 -27.56 7.99
CA GLN A 281 0.59 -28.68 8.93
C GLN A 281 1.09 -30.00 8.29
N GLY A 282 1.36 -30.01 6.99
CA GLY A 282 1.74 -31.22 6.24
C GLY A 282 0.55 -32.10 5.83
N ASP A 283 -0.68 -31.65 6.05
CA ASP A 283 -1.91 -32.37 5.73
C ASP A 283 -2.39 -32.08 4.30
N TYR A 284 -1.68 -32.66 3.33
CA TYR A 284 -1.99 -32.44 1.90
C TYR A 284 -3.30 -33.09 1.46
N LEU A 285 -3.73 -34.16 2.14
CA LEU A 285 -4.98 -34.85 1.84
C LEU A 285 -6.18 -33.93 2.04
N ASN A 286 -6.18 -33.10 3.09
CA ASN A 286 -7.22 -32.10 3.30
C ASN A 286 -6.94 -30.78 2.55
N ALA A 287 -5.67 -30.42 2.32
CA ALA A 287 -5.34 -29.18 1.61
C ALA A 287 -5.82 -29.17 0.15
N LEU A 288 -5.66 -30.28 -0.57
CA LEU A 288 -5.94 -30.36 -2.01
C LEU A 288 -7.44 -30.15 -2.35
N PRO A 289 -8.40 -30.80 -1.68
CA PRO A 289 -9.82 -30.53 -1.89
C PRO A 289 -10.20 -29.06 -1.70
N PHE A 290 -9.69 -28.40 -0.67
CA PHE A 290 -9.95 -26.98 -0.42
C PHE A 290 -9.36 -26.08 -1.51
N ALA A 291 -8.15 -26.36 -1.98
CA ALA A 291 -7.53 -25.60 -3.06
C ALA A 291 -8.25 -25.80 -4.40
N ALA A 292 -8.65 -27.04 -4.71
CA ALA A 292 -9.46 -27.34 -5.89
C ALA A 292 -10.83 -26.62 -5.81
N LEU A 293 -11.44 -26.61 -4.63
CA LEU A 293 -12.70 -25.91 -4.38
C LEU A 293 -12.56 -24.40 -4.55
N ALA A 294 -11.48 -23.79 -4.07
CA ALA A 294 -11.19 -22.38 -4.31
C ALA A 294 -11.16 -22.09 -5.82
N VAL A 295 -10.40 -22.86 -6.61
CA VAL A 295 -10.33 -22.71 -8.07
C VAL A 295 -11.71 -22.89 -8.72
N ARG A 296 -12.54 -23.81 -8.23
CA ARG A 296 -13.90 -24.01 -8.73
C ARG A 296 -14.82 -22.83 -8.44
N LEU A 297 -14.71 -22.23 -7.25
CA LEU A 297 -15.56 -21.12 -6.82
C LEU A 297 -15.22 -19.82 -7.55
N GLU A 298 -13.94 -19.52 -7.80
CA GLU A 298 -13.55 -18.36 -8.62
C GLU A 298 -12.51 -18.75 -9.69
N PRO A 299 -12.94 -19.38 -10.78
CA PRO A 299 -12.04 -19.88 -11.82
C PRO A 299 -11.26 -18.77 -12.53
N TRP A 300 -11.67 -17.52 -12.44
CA TRP A 300 -10.95 -16.37 -13.00
C TRP A 300 -9.72 -15.95 -12.19
N GLN A 301 -9.58 -16.40 -10.94
CA GLN A 301 -8.46 -16.07 -10.07
C GLN A 301 -7.23 -16.93 -10.38
N LEU A 302 -6.35 -16.42 -11.24
CA LEU A 302 -5.15 -17.15 -11.68
C LEU A 302 -4.20 -17.51 -10.52
N ARG A 303 -4.14 -16.67 -9.48
CA ARG A 303 -3.35 -16.94 -8.27
C ARG A 303 -3.83 -18.18 -7.53
N TRP A 304 -5.11 -18.50 -7.59
CA TRP A 304 -5.66 -19.68 -6.92
C TRP A 304 -5.30 -20.95 -7.68
N ARG A 305 -5.38 -20.90 -9.01
CA ARG A 305 -4.88 -21.98 -9.88
C ARG A 305 -3.40 -22.24 -9.65
N GLN A 306 -2.60 -21.18 -9.59
CA GLN A 306 -1.18 -21.27 -9.27
C GLN A 306 -0.95 -21.96 -7.92
N GLN A 307 -1.66 -21.55 -6.87
CA GLN A 307 -1.49 -22.15 -5.54
C GLN A 307 -1.95 -23.61 -5.49
N TYR A 308 -3.05 -23.94 -6.17
CA TYR A 308 -3.50 -25.32 -6.32
C TYR A 308 -2.47 -26.20 -7.04
N LEU A 309 -1.91 -25.74 -8.17
CA LEU A 309 -0.84 -26.45 -8.86
C LEU A 309 0.42 -26.58 -8.00
N GLY A 310 0.77 -25.55 -7.21
CA GLY A 310 1.88 -25.63 -6.28
C GLY A 310 1.67 -26.67 -5.17
N LEU A 311 0.44 -26.81 -4.67
CA LEU A 311 0.08 -27.85 -3.70
C LEU A 311 0.13 -29.25 -4.33
N LEU A 312 -0.37 -29.41 -5.56
CA LEU A 312 -0.28 -30.66 -6.32
C LEU A 312 1.19 -31.06 -6.57
N ALA A 313 2.03 -30.11 -6.97
CA ALA A 313 3.46 -30.36 -7.12
C ALA A 313 4.10 -30.77 -5.79
N GLY A 314 3.69 -30.12 -4.69
CA GLY A 314 4.13 -30.48 -3.34
C GLY A 314 3.72 -31.88 -2.90
N SER A 315 2.62 -32.43 -3.44
CA SER A 315 2.19 -33.81 -3.23
C SER A 315 2.77 -34.80 -4.24
N GLY A 316 3.76 -34.39 -5.05
CA GLY A 316 4.44 -35.26 -6.03
C GLY A 316 3.71 -35.42 -7.37
N VAL A 317 2.65 -34.65 -7.64
CA VAL A 317 1.95 -34.68 -8.93
C VAL A 317 2.71 -33.83 -9.95
N ASP A 318 2.97 -34.37 -11.13
CA ASP A 318 3.57 -33.60 -12.22
C ASP A 318 2.59 -32.55 -12.76
N VAL A 319 2.93 -31.28 -12.54
CA VAL A 319 2.12 -30.14 -12.98
C VAL A 319 2.70 -29.43 -14.21
N SER A 320 3.80 -29.91 -14.81
CA SER A 320 4.48 -29.20 -15.90
C SER A 320 3.57 -28.93 -17.09
N ARG A 321 2.72 -29.90 -17.48
CA ARG A 321 1.74 -29.69 -18.56
C ARG A 321 0.76 -28.58 -18.21
N ALA A 322 0.15 -28.65 -17.03
CA ALA A 322 -0.82 -27.64 -16.58
C ALA A 322 -0.18 -26.26 -16.40
N ALA A 323 1.08 -26.21 -15.94
CA ALA A 323 1.83 -24.97 -15.78
C ALA A 323 2.22 -24.34 -17.13
N ALA A 324 2.59 -25.15 -18.13
CA ALA A 324 2.90 -24.71 -19.48
C ALA A 324 1.69 -24.07 -20.19
N TYR A 325 0.47 -24.53 -19.90
CA TYR A 325 -0.79 -23.93 -20.38
C TYR A 325 -1.24 -22.70 -19.57
N GLY A 326 -0.42 -22.21 -18.62
CA GLY A 326 -0.68 -20.97 -17.91
C GLY A 326 -0.93 -19.79 -18.87
N PRO A 327 -1.81 -18.84 -18.52
CA PRO A 327 -2.21 -17.78 -19.44
C PRO A 327 -1.06 -16.79 -19.68
N GLN A 328 -0.31 -17.02 -20.77
CA GLN A 328 0.81 -16.16 -21.18
C GLN A 328 0.38 -14.72 -21.48
N SER A 329 -0.91 -14.50 -21.77
CA SER A 329 -1.49 -13.20 -22.12
C SER A 329 -2.02 -12.37 -20.94
N ARG A 330 -2.10 -12.91 -19.71
CA ARG A 330 -2.79 -12.24 -18.57
C ARG A 330 -1.85 -11.52 -17.59
N GLY A 331 -0.67 -11.14 -18.06
CA GLY A 331 0.27 -10.28 -17.33
C GLY A 331 1.56 -11.00 -16.92
N ARG A 332 2.68 -10.29 -17.08
CA ARG A 332 4.04 -10.84 -16.96
C ARG A 332 4.31 -11.55 -15.62
N ARG A 333 3.82 -11.00 -14.50
CA ARG A 333 3.98 -11.60 -13.17
C ARG A 333 3.33 -12.97 -13.06
N VAL A 334 2.10 -13.12 -13.57
CA VAL A 334 1.40 -14.41 -13.52
C VAL A 334 2.16 -15.44 -14.36
N THR A 335 2.58 -15.07 -15.57
CA THR A 335 3.40 -15.92 -16.43
C THR A 335 4.69 -16.37 -15.72
N ALA A 336 5.40 -15.44 -15.07
CA ALA A 336 6.61 -15.76 -14.31
C ALA A 336 6.33 -16.81 -13.22
N SER A 337 5.25 -16.66 -12.45
CA SER A 337 4.91 -17.61 -11.40
C SER A 337 4.55 -19.01 -11.92
N PHE A 338 3.91 -19.12 -13.09
CA PHE A 338 3.65 -20.43 -13.73
C PHE A 338 4.94 -21.08 -14.26
N LEU A 339 5.84 -20.29 -14.84
CA LEU A 339 7.16 -20.78 -15.29
C LEU A 339 8.01 -21.26 -14.11
N LEU A 340 7.92 -20.60 -12.95
CA LEU A 340 8.57 -21.05 -11.72
C LEU A 340 8.01 -22.39 -11.22
N LEU A 341 6.68 -22.59 -11.29
CA LEU A 341 6.07 -23.88 -10.96
C LEU A 341 6.54 -25.00 -11.89
N ASP A 342 6.62 -24.71 -13.19
CA ASP A 342 7.14 -25.66 -14.19
C ASP A 342 8.61 -25.99 -13.93
N SER A 343 9.45 -24.99 -13.65
CA SER A 343 10.85 -25.16 -13.26
C SER A 343 10.99 -26.06 -12.03
N ALA A 344 10.20 -25.81 -10.98
CA ALA A 344 10.22 -26.62 -9.77
C ALA A 344 9.80 -28.08 -10.02
N SER A 345 8.79 -28.31 -10.87
CA SER A 345 8.34 -29.65 -11.29
C SER A 345 9.41 -30.39 -12.11
N LEU A 346 10.13 -29.68 -12.99
CA LEU A 346 11.27 -30.22 -13.74
C LEU A 346 12.43 -30.61 -12.82
N LEU A 347 12.74 -29.81 -11.80
CA LEU A 347 13.76 -30.14 -10.80
C LEU A 347 13.41 -31.40 -10.01
N ASP A 348 12.14 -31.62 -9.69
CA ASP A 348 11.71 -32.83 -8.99
C ASP A 348 11.93 -34.10 -9.80
N ARG A 349 11.93 -33.99 -11.12
CA ARG A 349 12.23 -35.08 -12.07
C ARG A 349 13.71 -35.20 -12.43
N GLY A 350 14.57 -34.34 -11.88
CA GLY A 350 16.00 -34.31 -12.22
C GLY A 350 16.32 -33.70 -13.58
N GLU A 351 15.38 -32.98 -14.21
CA GLU A 351 15.56 -32.35 -15.53
C GLU A 351 16.20 -30.96 -15.42
N TYR A 352 17.41 -30.89 -14.87
CA TYR A 352 18.09 -29.65 -14.47
C TYR A 352 18.21 -28.60 -15.60
N MET A 353 18.65 -29.00 -16.80
CA MET A 353 18.81 -28.07 -17.93
C MET A 353 17.48 -27.41 -18.33
N LYS A 354 16.38 -28.17 -18.38
CA LYS A 354 15.07 -27.60 -18.72
C LYS A 354 14.55 -26.71 -17.60
N ALA A 355 14.78 -27.10 -16.34
CA ALA A 355 14.41 -26.29 -15.20
C ALA A 355 15.13 -24.94 -15.19
N GLU A 356 16.42 -24.92 -15.52
CA GLU A 356 17.22 -23.70 -15.65
C GLU A 356 16.68 -22.77 -16.74
N ILE A 357 16.37 -23.31 -17.93
CA ILE A 357 15.74 -22.53 -19.01
C ILE A 357 14.42 -21.91 -18.55
N LYS A 358 13.57 -22.68 -17.85
CA LYS A 358 12.29 -22.17 -17.33
C LYS A 358 12.46 -21.13 -16.24
N LEU A 359 13.46 -21.30 -15.37
CA LEU A 359 13.80 -20.33 -14.34
C LEU A 359 14.29 -19.01 -14.95
N ALA A 360 15.18 -19.07 -15.95
CA ALA A 360 15.66 -17.91 -16.68
C ALA A 360 14.52 -17.19 -17.43
N GLN A 361 13.60 -17.93 -18.05
CA GLN A 361 12.40 -17.38 -18.65
C GLN A 361 11.52 -16.68 -17.59
N ALA A 362 11.27 -17.34 -16.46
CA ALA A 362 10.49 -16.76 -15.37
C ALA A 362 11.11 -15.46 -14.87
N ARG A 363 12.44 -15.43 -14.73
CA ARG A 363 13.19 -14.24 -14.33
C ARG A 363 13.04 -13.12 -15.36
N ALA A 364 13.21 -13.41 -16.65
CA ALA A 364 13.01 -12.41 -17.71
C ALA A 364 11.59 -11.81 -17.73
N TYR A 365 10.55 -12.64 -17.47
CA TYR A 365 9.18 -12.15 -17.33
C TYR A 365 8.99 -11.31 -16.07
N TRP A 366 9.57 -11.73 -14.94
CA TRP A 366 9.54 -10.98 -13.69
C TRP A 366 10.20 -9.62 -13.84
N ASP A 367 11.42 -9.60 -14.34
CA ASP A 367 12.25 -8.44 -14.62
C ASP A 367 11.53 -7.46 -15.56
N GLY A 368 10.90 -7.96 -16.62
CA GLY A 368 10.09 -7.14 -17.50
C GLY A 368 8.77 -6.62 -16.90
N GLY A 369 8.28 -7.20 -15.80
CA GLY A 369 6.94 -6.92 -15.26
C GLY A 369 6.89 -6.26 -13.88
N PHE A 370 7.92 -6.48 -13.07
CA PHE A 370 7.94 -6.20 -11.64
C PHE A 370 8.91 -5.07 -11.32
N VAL A 371 10.14 -5.12 -11.81
CA VAL A 371 11.13 -4.05 -11.58
C VAL A 371 10.98 -2.95 -12.64
N MET A 372 9.81 -2.31 -12.64
CA MET A 372 9.57 -1.13 -13.45
C MET A 372 9.39 0.07 -12.54
N LEU A 373 10.37 0.97 -12.56
CA LEU A 373 10.04 2.37 -12.34
C LEU A 373 9.11 2.78 -13.49
N ARG A 374 7.83 2.99 -13.19
CA ARG A 374 6.84 3.31 -14.23
C ARG A 374 7.11 4.70 -14.78
N GLY A 375 7.55 4.82 -16.03
CA GLY A 375 7.71 6.09 -16.75
C GLY A 375 9.14 6.38 -17.21
N ARG A 376 9.35 7.56 -17.81
CA ARG A 376 10.68 7.95 -18.31
C ARG A 376 11.58 8.34 -17.14
N LEU A 377 12.67 7.61 -16.95
CA LEU A 377 13.63 7.86 -15.89
C LEU A 377 14.70 8.87 -16.29
N ASP A 378 15.15 9.66 -15.32
CA ASP A 378 16.37 10.43 -15.43
C ASP A 378 17.60 9.53 -15.17
N ALA A 379 18.82 10.07 -15.33
CA ALA A 379 20.05 9.30 -15.16
C ALA A 379 20.18 8.70 -13.75
N ARG A 380 19.70 9.43 -12.73
CA ARG A 380 19.70 8.97 -11.34
C ARG A 380 18.69 7.87 -11.10
N GLY A 381 17.48 8.01 -11.64
CA GLY A 381 16.44 6.98 -11.62
C GLY A 381 16.93 5.68 -12.24
N ARG A 382 17.63 5.74 -13.39
CA ARG A 382 18.27 4.56 -14.00
C ARG A 382 19.38 3.96 -13.15
N ALA A 383 20.16 4.77 -12.43
CA ALA A 383 21.17 4.27 -11.52
C ALA A 383 20.55 3.57 -10.29
N LEU A 384 19.48 4.14 -9.73
CA LEU A 384 18.72 3.54 -8.63
C LEU A 384 17.98 2.29 -9.07
N GLU A 385 17.45 2.27 -10.30
CA GLU A 385 16.89 1.09 -10.93
C GLU A 385 17.93 -0.01 -11.00
N ARG A 386 19.11 0.23 -11.58
CA ARG A 386 20.18 -0.79 -11.62
C ARG A 386 20.52 -1.33 -10.23
N ARG A 387 20.62 -0.47 -9.22
CA ARG A 387 20.84 -0.92 -7.82
C ARG A 387 19.68 -1.72 -7.25
N LEU A 388 18.43 -1.38 -7.58
CA LEU A 388 17.27 -2.20 -7.23
C LEU A 388 17.39 -3.56 -7.90
N TRP A 389 17.71 -3.61 -9.19
CA TRP A 389 17.87 -4.87 -9.93
C TRP A 389 18.99 -5.75 -9.37
N GLU A 390 20.14 -5.16 -9.07
CA GLU A 390 21.31 -5.84 -8.46
C GLU A 390 20.99 -6.33 -7.05
N GLY A 391 20.18 -5.58 -6.28
CA GLY A 391 19.78 -5.93 -4.92
C GLY A 391 18.45 -6.67 -4.79
N ASP A 392 17.69 -6.88 -5.89
CA ASP A 392 16.34 -7.41 -5.83
C ASP A 392 16.38 -8.92 -5.58
N SER A 393 16.35 -9.26 -4.30
CA SER A 393 16.05 -10.62 -3.84
C SER A 393 14.57 -10.96 -4.01
N GLY A 394 13.70 -10.00 -4.41
CA GLY A 394 12.26 -10.15 -4.47
C GLY A 394 11.77 -11.31 -5.35
N PHE A 395 12.41 -11.54 -6.51
CA PHE A 395 12.12 -12.72 -7.33
C PHE A 395 12.25 -14.03 -6.53
N TYR A 396 13.37 -14.18 -5.83
CA TYR A 396 13.66 -15.37 -5.03
C TYR A 396 12.82 -15.40 -3.76
N MET A 397 12.80 -14.32 -2.98
CA MET A 397 12.22 -14.25 -1.65
C MET A 397 10.69 -14.11 -1.64
N SER A 398 10.08 -13.58 -2.70
CA SER A 398 8.62 -13.47 -2.83
C SER A 398 8.03 -14.60 -3.67
N GLU A 399 8.49 -14.78 -4.92
CA GLU A 399 7.84 -15.70 -5.84
C GLU A 399 8.33 -17.13 -5.68
N LEU A 400 9.64 -17.35 -5.78
CA LEU A 400 10.20 -18.69 -5.68
C LEU A 400 9.99 -19.29 -4.28
N ALA A 401 10.21 -18.48 -3.24
CA ALA A 401 9.94 -18.89 -1.87
C ALA A 401 8.44 -19.09 -1.61
N GLY A 402 7.57 -18.32 -2.27
CA GLY A 402 6.13 -18.52 -2.27
C GLY A 402 5.74 -19.90 -2.82
N ILE A 403 6.40 -20.36 -3.88
CA ILE A 403 6.21 -21.70 -4.46
C ILE A 403 6.78 -22.78 -3.54
N ALA A 404 7.97 -22.56 -2.98
CA ALA A 404 8.56 -23.50 -2.02
C ALA A 404 7.62 -23.72 -0.82
N ARG A 405 7.02 -22.65 -0.26
CA ARG A 405 6.09 -22.73 0.88
C ARG A 405 4.85 -23.60 0.65
N LEU A 406 4.47 -23.83 -0.60
CA LEU A 406 3.36 -24.73 -0.94
C LEU A 406 3.74 -26.21 -0.84
N ARG A 407 5.00 -26.53 -0.56
CA ARG A 407 5.52 -27.91 -0.41
C ARG A 407 5.70 -28.30 1.06
N PRO A 408 5.70 -29.61 1.38
CA PRO A 408 6.00 -30.08 2.73
C PRO A 408 7.41 -29.65 3.16
N PRO A 409 7.71 -29.46 4.46
CA PRO A 409 9.02 -28.99 4.94
C PRO A 409 10.22 -29.76 4.35
N GLN A 410 10.15 -31.09 4.29
CA GLN A 410 11.20 -31.92 3.70
C GLN A 410 11.42 -31.63 2.21
N ALA A 411 10.34 -31.46 1.45
CA ALA A 411 10.39 -31.13 0.03
C ALA A 411 10.87 -29.69 -0.23
N ARG A 412 10.67 -28.75 0.73
CA ARG A 412 11.21 -27.38 0.64
C ARG A 412 12.73 -27.38 0.65
N ALA A 413 13.33 -28.11 1.59
CA ALA A 413 14.78 -28.23 1.71
C ALA A 413 15.38 -28.90 0.46
N GLN A 414 14.74 -29.96 -0.04
CA GLN A 414 15.16 -30.62 -1.29
C GLN A 414 15.06 -29.69 -2.50
N LEU A 415 13.97 -28.94 -2.63
CA LEU A 415 13.81 -27.96 -3.71
C LEU A 415 14.89 -26.88 -3.63
N ALA A 416 15.17 -26.33 -2.44
CA ALA A 416 16.22 -25.35 -2.24
C ALA A 416 17.60 -25.89 -2.64
N ALA A 417 17.94 -27.12 -2.23
CA ALA A 417 19.19 -27.77 -2.61
C ALA A 417 19.28 -28.02 -4.13
N ARG A 418 18.17 -28.38 -4.79
CA ARG A 418 18.10 -28.55 -6.25
C ARG A 418 18.24 -27.22 -6.99
N LEU A 419 17.59 -26.16 -6.50
CA LEU A 419 17.69 -24.81 -7.06
C LEU A 419 19.13 -24.28 -6.98
N ALA A 420 19.83 -24.51 -5.86
CA ALA A 420 21.22 -24.11 -5.68
C ALA A 420 22.19 -24.73 -6.71
N ARG A 421 21.78 -25.79 -7.41
CA ARG A 421 22.58 -26.41 -8.49
C ARG A 421 22.45 -25.68 -9.83
N ILE A 422 21.38 -24.91 -10.03
CA ILE A 422 21.09 -24.25 -11.31
C ILE A 422 21.07 -22.73 -11.21
N THR A 423 21.15 -22.16 -10.00
CA THR A 423 21.18 -20.72 -9.79
C THR A 423 21.80 -20.37 -8.45
N GLU A 424 22.43 -19.19 -8.37
CA GLU A 424 22.88 -18.63 -7.10
C GLU A 424 21.68 -18.11 -6.30
N LEU A 425 21.48 -18.65 -5.10
CA LEU A 425 20.38 -18.28 -4.23
C LEU A 425 20.81 -17.19 -3.23
N PRO A 426 19.98 -16.16 -2.98
CA PRO A 426 20.29 -15.14 -1.98
C PRO A 426 20.54 -15.71 -0.58
N GLN A 427 21.41 -15.05 0.18
CA GLN A 427 21.58 -15.36 1.60
C GLN A 427 20.24 -15.27 2.33
N GLY A 428 19.88 -16.31 3.08
CA GLY A 428 18.60 -16.41 3.80
C GLY A 428 17.49 -17.14 3.03
N PHE A 429 17.62 -17.39 1.73
CA PHE A 429 16.62 -18.18 0.99
C PHE A 429 16.44 -19.59 1.58
N ALA A 430 17.54 -20.24 1.95
CA ALA A 430 17.53 -21.55 2.62
C ALA A 430 16.79 -21.50 3.97
N ARG A 431 17.01 -20.45 4.78
CA ARG A 431 16.28 -20.25 6.05
C ARG A 431 14.78 -20.10 5.79
N TYR A 432 14.42 -19.35 4.76
CA TYR A 432 13.02 -19.12 4.40
C TYR A 432 12.31 -20.40 3.91
N CYS A 433 13.06 -21.33 3.31
CA CYS A 433 12.57 -22.65 2.94
C CYS A 433 12.49 -23.62 4.15
N GLY A 434 12.93 -23.21 5.34
CA GLY A 434 13.01 -24.07 6.52
C GLY A 434 14.14 -25.11 6.45
N ALA A 435 15.17 -24.86 5.63
CA ALA A 435 16.33 -25.75 5.51
C ALA A 435 17.39 -25.51 6.60
N VAL A 436 17.20 -24.49 7.44
CA VAL A 436 18.02 -24.21 8.62
C VAL A 436 17.05 -24.17 9.79
N GLU A 437 17.16 -25.14 10.71
CA GLU A 437 16.48 -25.04 12.00
C GLU A 437 16.93 -23.74 12.66
N ASP A 438 15.96 -22.91 13.04
CA ASP A 438 16.22 -21.69 13.79
C ASP A 438 16.62 -22.13 15.20
N ASN A 439 17.91 -22.43 15.38
CA ASN A 439 18.51 -22.68 16.68
C ASN A 439 18.39 -21.39 17.48
N GLY A 440 17.30 -21.28 18.23
CA GLY A 440 16.81 -20.09 18.93
C GLY A 440 17.90 -19.09 19.29
N ARG A 441 17.82 -17.91 18.66
CA ARG A 441 18.36 -16.68 19.23
C ARG A 441 17.20 -15.73 19.43
N ASP A 442 16.68 -15.76 20.65
CA ASP A 442 15.92 -14.68 21.28
C ASP A 442 16.77 -13.40 21.36
#